data_AF-A0A327H9M7-F1
#
_entry.id   AF-A0A327H9M7-F1
#
_cell.length_a   1.000
_cell.length_b   1.000
_cell.length_c   1.000
_cell.angle_alpha   90.00
_cell.angle_beta   90.00
_cell.angle_gamma   90.00
#
_symmetry.space_group_name_H-M   'P 1'
#
loop_
_entity.id
_entity.type
_entity.pdbx_description
1 polymer ?
#
loop_
_entity_poly.entity_id
_entity_poly.type
_entity_poly.pdbx_seq_one_letter_code
_entity_poly.pdbx_strand_id
1 'polypeptide(L)'
;MLRTIIGLGLTLVLILSYAVYSATLDSSFYLAKSSNLEASLEVTEDSVNGTYSFETNSAITWMNITIDNSPVGTILEVSSLGGVWWHHPELGENVGDTPFQCFAPDTSDYEGLVEYCTESSTHRIDVDNQSEQFRGILSKDLPLSGSWAFIADNSTEADEIANTTVIDSILPRTWTIKMLDEDNQQVNTSGMGVSVSIVEHEIYEVSPYRIDPVTEMIWGMTALIGCFGIVLILPLSLYLVAAAKSKKAAEINTINESE
;
A
#
# COMPACT_ATOMS: atom_id res chain seq x y z
N MET A 1 10.11 -44.15 -22.81
CA MET A 1 10.43 -43.08 -21.84
C MET A 1 10.25 -41.68 -22.40
N LEU A 2 10.91 -41.30 -23.51
CA LEU A 2 10.74 -39.94 -24.08
C LEU A 2 9.28 -39.60 -24.44
N ARG A 3 8.55 -40.54 -25.07
CA ARG A 3 7.13 -40.36 -25.42
C ARG A 3 6.22 -40.18 -24.20
N THR A 4 6.50 -40.86 -23.09
CA THR A 4 5.72 -40.73 -21.85
C THR A 4 6.02 -39.42 -21.12
N ILE A 5 7.26 -38.94 -21.16
CA ILE A 5 7.65 -37.64 -20.60
C ILE A 5 7.02 -36.49 -21.39
N ILE A 6 7.04 -36.56 -22.73
CA ILE A 6 6.42 -35.54 -23.59
C ILE A 6 4.88 -35.53 -23.41
N GLY A 7 4.26 -36.70 -23.32
CA GLY A 7 2.82 -36.82 -23.07
C GLY A 7 2.40 -36.22 -21.74
N LEU A 8 3.11 -36.55 -20.65
CA LEU A 8 2.84 -35.99 -19.31
C LEU A 8 3.09 -34.47 -19.24
N GLY A 9 4.14 -33.97 -19.91
CA GLY A 9 4.41 -32.55 -20.01
C GLY A 9 3.29 -31.79 -20.71
N LEU A 10 2.79 -32.30 -21.83
CA LEU A 10 1.70 -31.67 -22.57
C LEU A 10 0.36 -31.70 -21.80
N THR A 11 0.05 -32.81 -21.12
CA THR A 11 -1.13 -32.86 -20.24
C THR A 11 -1.03 -31.89 -19.07
N LEU A 12 0.16 -31.74 -18.47
CA LEU A 12 0.39 -30.80 -17.39
C LEU A 12 0.16 -29.36 -17.85
N VAL A 13 0.68 -28.99 -19.03
CA VAL A 13 0.47 -27.65 -19.62
C VAL A 13 -1.02 -27.39 -19.85
N LEU A 14 -1.76 -28.34 -20.44
CA LEU A 14 -3.20 -28.16 -20.68
C LEU A 14 -4.00 -28.01 -19.39
N ILE A 15 -3.67 -28.78 -18.35
CA ILE A 15 -4.33 -28.67 -17.03
C ILE A 15 -4.03 -27.32 -16.38
N LEU A 16 -2.77 -26.87 -16.39
CA LEU A 16 -2.39 -25.56 -15.86
C LEU A 16 -3.05 -24.42 -16.63
N SER A 17 -3.06 -24.47 -17.97
CA SER A 17 -3.76 -23.47 -18.79
C SER A 17 -5.25 -23.41 -18.47
N TYR A 18 -5.90 -24.57 -18.27
CA TYR A 18 -7.31 -24.60 -17.85
C TYR A 18 -7.51 -24.05 -16.44
N ALA A 19 -6.63 -24.38 -15.49
CA ALA A 19 -6.71 -23.87 -14.12
C ALA A 19 -6.56 -22.34 -14.07
N VAL A 20 -5.60 -21.77 -14.80
CA VAL A 20 -5.41 -20.32 -14.93
C VAL A 20 -6.64 -19.67 -15.58
N TYR A 21 -7.12 -20.22 -16.69
CA TYR A 21 -8.31 -19.71 -17.36
C TYR A 21 -9.56 -19.74 -16.47
N SER A 22 -9.75 -20.81 -15.71
CA SER A 22 -10.87 -20.94 -14.76
C SER A 22 -10.78 -19.90 -13.64
N ALA A 23 -9.58 -19.67 -13.09
CA ALA A 23 -9.36 -18.67 -12.04
C ALA A 23 -9.58 -17.24 -12.55
N THR A 24 -9.31 -16.97 -13.83
CA THR A 24 -9.58 -15.66 -14.46
C THR A 24 -11.08 -15.39 -14.64
N LEU A 25 -11.90 -16.42 -14.84
CA LEU A 25 -13.33 -16.25 -15.11
C LEU A 25 -14.17 -16.06 -13.85
N ASP A 26 -13.77 -16.69 -12.75
CA ASP A 26 -14.54 -16.74 -11.50
C ASP A 26 -13.68 -16.22 -10.35
N SER A 27 -13.37 -14.92 -10.39
CA SER A 27 -12.68 -14.24 -9.31
C SER A 27 -13.69 -13.76 -8.27
N SER A 28 -13.59 -14.26 -7.05
CA SER A 28 -14.29 -13.67 -5.89
C SER A 28 -13.69 -12.34 -5.44
N PHE A 29 -12.60 -11.90 -6.08
CA PHE A 29 -11.90 -10.66 -5.78
C PHE A 29 -12.41 -9.52 -6.65
N TYR A 30 -12.69 -8.39 -6.02
CA TYR A 30 -13.09 -7.14 -6.64
C TYR A 30 -12.08 -6.04 -6.31
N LEU A 31 -11.96 -5.08 -7.22
CA LEU A 31 -11.17 -3.88 -7.07
C LEU A 31 -12.11 -2.68 -7.08
N ALA A 32 -12.15 -1.93 -5.99
CA ALA A 32 -12.79 -0.62 -5.97
C ALA A 32 -11.76 0.47 -6.25
N LYS A 33 -12.19 1.48 -7.00
CA LYS A 33 -11.44 2.70 -7.23
C LYS A 33 -12.28 3.90 -6.83
N SER A 34 -11.59 4.83 -6.18
CA SER A 34 -12.12 6.08 -5.67
C SER A 34 -11.35 7.27 -6.24
N SER A 35 -12.00 8.42 -6.26
CA SER A 35 -11.46 9.66 -6.82
C SER A 35 -10.10 10.07 -6.22
N ASN A 36 -9.91 9.86 -4.91
CA ASN A 36 -8.67 10.17 -4.17
C ASN A 36 -8.18 11.60 -4.45
N LEU A 37 -9.09 12.56 -4.29
CA LEU A 37 -8.87 13.95 -4.68
C LEU A 37 -8.50 14.80 -3.46
N GLU A 38 -7.42 15.58 -3.60
CA GLU A 38 -7.04 16.56 -2.62
C GLU A 38 -7.93 17.81 -2.72
N ALA A 39 -8.48 18.23 -1.59
CA ALA A 39 -9.30 19.43 -1.44
C ALA A 39 -8.75 20.33 -0.31
N SER A 40 -8.67 21.63 -0.58
CA SER A 40 -8.33 22.63 0.44
C SER A 40 -9.58 23.07 1.19
N LEU A 41 -9.50 23.17 2.52
CA LEU A 41 -10.60 23.66 3.34
C LEU A 41 -10.43 25.13 3.70
N GLU A 42 -11.56 25.84 3.76
CA GLU A 42 -11.60 27.19 4.32
C GLU A 42 -11.56 27.12 5.85
N VAL A 43 -10.63 27.86 6.44
CA VAL A 43 -10.41 27.91 7.89
C VAL A 43 -10.95 29.23 8.42
N THR A 44 -11.80 29.16 9.45
CA THR A 44 -12.34 30.34 10.13
C THR A 44 -11.45 30.70 11.32
N GLU A 45 -10.96 31.93 11.36
CA GLU A 45 -10.19 32.47 12.48
C GLU A 45 -11.12 33.20 13.47
N ASP A 46 -11.07 32.82 14.74
CA ASP A 46 -11.61 33.61 15.83
C ASP A 46 -10.52 34.53 16.38
N SER A 47 -10.51 35.78 15.88
CA SER A 47 -9.56 36.82 16.28
C SER A 47 -9.59 37.19 17.78
N VAL A 48 -10.66 36.86 18.52
CA VAL A 48 -10.78 37.21 19.93
C VAL A 48 -10.02 36.22 20.80
N ASN A 49 -10.13 34.93 20.49
CA ASN A 49 -9.48 33.86 21.23
C ASN A 49 -8.13 33.47 20.62
N GLY A 50 -7.92 33.68 19.31
CA GLY A 50 -6.76 33.12 18.59
C GLY A 50 -6.92 31.63 18.35
N THR A 51 -8.13 31.18 17.97
CA THR A 51 -8.41 29.80 17.58
C THR A 51 -8.81 29.73 16.11
N TYR A 52 -8.45 28.65 15.44
CA TYR A 52 -8.90 28.37 14.08
C TYR A 52 -9.83 27.16 14.08
N SER A 53 -10.91 27.24 13.33
CA SER A 53 -11.90 26.16 13.23
C SER A 53 -12.35 25.91 11.81
N PHE A 54 -12.63 24.66 11.50
CA PHE A 54 -13.20 24.22 10.22
C PHE A 54 -14.02 22.94 10.43
N GLU A 55 -14.83 22.58 9.45
CA GLU A 55 -15.70 21.41 9.50
C GLU A 55 -15.40 20.47 8.34
N THR A 56 -15.52 19.16 8.59
CA THR A 56 -15.39 18.12 7.57
C THR A 56 -16.61 17.21 7.63
N ASN A 57 -17.18 16.86 6.49
CA ASN A 57 -18.35 15.96 6.39
C ASN A 57 -18.30 15.11 5.11
N SER A 58 -17.15 14.51 4.85
CA SER A 58 -16.88 13.67 3.68
C SER A 58 -16.05 12.46 4.09
N ALA A 59 -15.88 11.51 3.17
CA ALA A 59 -15.08 10.32 3.38
C ALA A 59 -13.60 10.67 3.18
N ILE A 60 -12.88 10.92 4.27
CA ILE A 60 -11.51 11.43 4.24
C ILE A 60 -10.52 10.37 4.71
N THR A 61 -9.45 10.16 3.94
CA THR A 61 -8.33 9.28 4.35
C THR A 61 -7.38 9.97 5.28
N TRP A 62 -6.84 11.12 4.86
CA TRP A 62 -5.84 11.87 5.59
C TRP A 62 -6.06 13.37 5.46
N MET A 63 -5.45 14.10 6.38
CA MET A 63 -5.41 15.56 6.38
C MET A 63 -3.98 16.06 6.62
N ASN A 64 -3.68 17.23 6.09
CA ASN A 64 -2.47 17.97 6.36
C ASN A 64 -2.84 19.41 6.71
N ILE A 65 -2.41 19.84 7.89
CA ILE A 65 -2.56 21.20 8.38
C ILE A 65 -1.17 21.83 8.32
N THR A 66 -1.02 22.84 7.48
CA THR A 66 0.22 23.61 7.41
C THR A 66 0.00 24.95 8.08
N ILE A 67 0.92 25.30 8.97
CA ILE A 67 0.87 26.54 9.73
C ILE A 67 2.08 27.36 9.37
N ASP A 68 1.86 28.62 9.04
CA ASP A 68 2.89 29.60 8.71
C ASP A 68 2.89 30.76 9.71
N ASN A 69 4.07 31.32 9.96
CA ASN A 69 4.30 32.37 10.94
C ASN A 69 3.92 31.93 12.37
N SER A 70 4.23 30.66 12.69
CA SER A 70 3.97 30.03 13.97
C SER A 70 4.88 30.59 15.08
N PRO A 71 4.36 30.89 16.30
CA PRO A 71 5.19 31.30 17.42
C PRO A 71 6.09 30.14 17.91
N VAL A 72 7.41 30.25 17.71
CA VAL A 72 8.37 29.21 18.13
C VAL A 72 8.39 29.07 19.66
N GLY A 73 8.51 27.83 20.16
CA GLY A 73 8.50 27.52 21.58
C GLY A 73 7.10 27.44 22.18
N THR A 74 6.07 27.27 21.35
CA THR A 74 4.69 27.01 21.77
C THR A 74 4.28 25.59 21.38
N ILE A 75 3.16 25.13 21.93
CA ILE A 75 2.57 23.82 21.65
C ILE A 75 1.36 24.03 20.75
N LEU A 76 1.40 23.41 19.58
CA LEU A 76 0.25 23.33 18.68
C LEU A 76 -0.68 22.22 19.15
N GLU A 77 -1.92 22.56 19.46
CA GLU A 77 -2.98 21.58 19.77
C GLU A 77 -4.03 21.58 18.65
N VAL A 78 -4.24 20.39 18.08
CA VAL A 78 -5.31 20.12 17.12
C VAL A 78 -6.30 19.17 17.76
N SER A 79 -7.57 19.57 17.80
CA SER A 79 -8.65 18.78 18.38
C SER A 79 -9.79 18.57 17.39
N SER A 80 -10.39 17.38 17.45
CA SER A 80 -11.53 16.98 16.64
C SER A 80 -12.73 16.68 17.54
N LEU A 81 -13.83 17.38 17.32
CA LEU A 81 -15.13 17.05 17.88
C LEU A 81 -15.91 16.23 16.86
N GLY A 82 -16.18 14.96 17.15
CA GLY A 82 -16.89 14.05 16.24
C GLY A 82 -16.13 12.78 15.86
N GLY A 83 -14.99 12.51 16.49
CA GLY A 83 -14.27 11.25 16.31
C GLY A 83 -12.85 11.28 16.84
N VAL A 84 -12.17 10.13 16.73
CA VAL A 84 -10.73 9.99 16.95
C VAL A 84 -10.01 9.95 15.61
N TRP A 85 -8.70 10.20 15.64
CA TRP A 85 -7.84 10.19 14.47
C TRP A 85 -6.42 9.84 14.89
N TRP A 86 -5.61 9.47 13.90
CA TRP A 86 -4.27 8.95 14.10
C TRP A 86 -3.24 9.98 13.71
N HIS A 87 -2.27 10.21 14.59
CA HIS A 87 -1.17 11.13 14.34
C HIS A 87 0.15 10.55 14.86
N HIS A 88 1.23 10.92 14.18
CA HIS A 88 2.59 10.78 14.64
C HIS A 88 3.39 11.99 14.11
N PRO A 89 4.34 12.57 14.88
CA PRO A 89 5.10 13.74 14.44
C PRO A 89 5.86 13.51 13.13
N GLU A 90 6.36 12.29 12.91
CA GLU A 90 7.08 11.94 11.68
C GLU A 90 6.17 11.52 10.52
N LEU A 91 4.83 11.55 10.67
CA LEU A 91 3.92 11.02 9.66
C LEU A 91 4.14 11.67 8.28
N GLY A 92 4.50 10.85 7.28
CA GLY A 92 4.80 11.29 5.92
C GLY A 92 6.19 11.90 5.73
N GLU A 93 6.97 12.09 6.80
CA GLU A 93 8.37 12.53 6.72
C GLU A 93 9.25 11.37 6.25
N ASN A 94 10.28 11.70 5.47
CA ASN A 94 11.21 10.69 4.95
C ASN A 94 12.19 10.28 6.05
N VAL A 95 11.92 9.14 6.68
CA VAL A 95 12.84 8.49 7.62
C VAL A 95 13.66 7.46 6.85
N GLY A 96 14.78 7.91 6.27
CA GLY A 96 15.60 7.10 5.36
C GLY A 96 15.08 7.12 3.93
N ASP A 97 14.87 5.94 3.33
CA ASP A 97 14.44 5.79 1.93
C ASP A 97 12.92 5.75 1.74
N THR A 98 12.15 5.69 2.83
CA THR A 98 10.68 5.60 2.80
C THR A 98 10.04 6.62 3.73
N PRO A 99 8.88 7.19 3.36
CA PRO A 99 8.12 8.03 4.27
C PRO A 99 7.61 7.19 5.45
N PHE A 100 7.61 7.76 6.64
CA PHE A 100 7.04 7.11 7.82
C PHE A 100 5.52 6.93 7.63
N GLN A 101 5.02 5.76 8.00
CA GLN A 101 3.62 5.38 7.91
C GLN A 101 3.11 4.91 9.27
N CYS A 102 1.86 5.23 9.59
CA CYS A 102 1.23 4.79 10.84
C CYS A 102 1.14 3.27 10.96
N PHE A 103 0.94 2.58 9.84
CA PHE A 103 0.68 1.15 9.80
C PHE A 103 1.77 0.47 8.96
N ALA A 104 2.58 -0.37 9.60
CA ALA A 104 3.59 -1.15 8.91
C ALA A 104 3.37 -2.65 9.18
N PRO A 105 3.76 -3.54 8.25
CA PRO A 105 3.71 -4.98 8.50
C PRO A 105 4.62 -5.34 9.67
N ASP A 106 4.16 -6.25 10.53
CA ASP A 106 5.00 -6.78 11.60
C ASP A 106 6.12 -7.64 11.00
N THR A 107 7.36 -7.21 11.20
CA THR A 107 8.56 -7.89 10.68
C THR A 107 9.03 -9.05 11.56
N SER A 108 8.47 -9.20 12.75
CA SER A 108 8.84 -10.27 13.68
C SER A 108 8.16 -11.59 13.33
N ASP A 109 6.86 -11.55 13.04
CA ASP A 109 6.04 -12.75 12.84
C ASP A 109 5.39 -12.84 11.44
N TYR A 110 5.59 -11.86 10.55
CA TYR A 110 4.96 -11.76 9.21
C TYR A 110 3.41 -11.83 9.21
N GLU A 111 2.80 -11.77 10.39
CA GLU A 111 1.36 -11.74 10.61
C GLU A 111 1.01 -10.49 11.42
N GLY A 112 0.20 -9.60 10.83
CA GLY A 112 -0.32 -8.42 11.52
C GLY A 112 0.24 -7.08 11.05
N LEU A 113 -0.39 -6.03 11.56
CA LEU A 113 -0.04 -4.63 11.34
C LEU A 113 0.39 -4.05 12.68
N VAL A 114 1.56 -3.42 12.71
CA VAL A 114 2.01 -2.61 13.86
C VAL A 114 1.55 -1.18 13.63
N GLU A 115 0.82 -0.66 14.62
CA GLU A 115 0.35 0.72 14.66
C GLU A 115 1.33 1.58 15.46
N TYR A 116 1.95 2.56 14.79
CA TYR A 116 2.89 3.51 15.40
C TYR A 116 2.25 4.86 15.73
N CYS A 117 1.10 5.17 15.12
CA CYS A 117 0.40 6.41 15.39
C CYS A 117 -0.46 6.32 16.65
N THR A 118 -0.65 7.45 17.32
CA THR A 118 -1.52 7.51 18.49
C THR A 118 -2.95 7.78 18.06
N GLU A 119 -3.90 6.98 18.54
CA GLU A 119 -5.34 7.22 18.39
C GLU A 119 -5.83 8.18 19.48
N SER A 120 -6.28 9.38 19.11
CA SER A 120 -6.87 10.36 20.05
C SER A 120 -7.78 11.32 19.30
N SER A 121 -8.68 12.01 20.01
CA SER A 121 -9.41 13.15 19.46
C SER A 121 -8.57 14.43 19.44
N THR A 122 -7.55 14.49 20.30
CA THR A 122 -6.67 15.67 20.48
C THR A 122 -5.22 15.23 20.41
N HIS A 123 -4.45 15.93 19.58
CA HIS A 123 -3.01 15.72 19.42
C HIS A 123 -2.25 17.03 19.59
N ARG A 124 -0.99 16.92 20.04
CA ARG A 124 -0.13 18.05 20.34
C ARG A 124 1.26 17.83 19.77
N ILE A 125 1.85 18.90 19.24
CA ILE A 125 3.26 18.92 18.85
C ILE A 125 3.91 20.21 19.36
N ASP A 126 5.21 20.12 19.65
CA ASP A 126 6.03 21.28 19.93
C ASP A 126 6.35 22.01 18.62
N VAL A 127 6.28 23.34 18.63
CA VAL A 127 6.59 24.18 17.47
C VAL A 127 8.03 24.63 17.55
N ASP A 128 8.86 24.00 16.72
CA ASP A 128 10.30 24.29 16.64
C ASP A 128 10.62 25.34 15.56
N ASN A 129 9.78 25.44 14.52
CA ASN A 129 9.98 26.34 13.39
C ASN A 129 8.77 27.27 13.18
N GLN A 130 8.98 28.32 12.37
CA GLN A 130 7.91 29.24 11.98
C GLN A 130 6.92 28.64 10.98
N SER A 131 7.29 27.53 10.32
CA SER A 131 6.40 26.79 9.43
C SER A 131 6.43 25.33 9.87
N GLU A 132 5.26 24.78 10.18
CA GLU A 132 5.10 23.43 10.68
C GLU A 132 4.01 22.70 9.90
N GLN A 133 4.19 21.39 9.73
CA GLN A 133 3.20 20.53 9.08
C GLN A 133 2.67 19.53 10.08
N PHE A 134 1.35 19.43 10.15
CA PHE A 134 0.64 18.53 11.04
C PHE A 134 -0.21 17.59 10.19
N ARG A 135 0.27 16.35 10.01
CA ARG A 135 -0.44 15.33 9.21
C ARG A 135 -1.20 14.37 10.11
N GLY A 136 -2.35 13.88 9.66
CA GLY A 136 -3.13 12.89 10.38
C GLY A 136 -3.93 11.97 9.46
N ILE A 137 -4.19 10.74 9.91
CA ILE A 137 -5.06 9.78 9.23
C ILE A 137 -6.43 9.81 9.92
N LEU A 138 -7.51 9.90 9.13
CA LEU A 138 -8.89 10.03 9.61
C LEU A 138 -9.68 8.73 9.46
N SER A 139 -9.31 7.88 8.50
CA SER A 139 -9.88 6.55 8.29
C SER A 139 -8.80 5.53 7.98
N LYS A 140 -8.87 4.38 8.65
CA LYS A 140 -8.03 3.20 8.37
C LYS A 140 -8.57 2.32 7.24
N ASP A 141 -9.87 2.45 6.96
CA ASP A 141 -10.60 1.56 6.05
C ASP A 141 -10.56 2.07 4.60
N LEU A 142 -10.32 3.38 4.42
CA LEU A 142 -10.13 3.97 3.11
C LEU A 142 -8.65 3.83 2.65
N PRO A 143 -8.40 3.49 1.38
CA PRO A 143 -7.04 3.32 0.88
C PRO A 143 -6.37 4.65 0.54
N LEU A 144 -5.14 4.83 1.01
CA LEU A 144 -4.29 5.98 0.66
C LEU A 144 -4.01 6.10 -0.86
N SER A 145 -4.03 4.97 -1.57
CA SER A 145 -3.79 4.93 -3.03
C SER A 145 -5.05 5.24 -3.85
N GLY A 146 -6.23 5.31 -3.21
CA GLY A 146 -7.50 5.46 -3.90
C GLY A 146 -8.05 4.17 -4.50
N SER A 147 -7.38 3.03 -4.32
CA SER A 147 -7.87 1.74 -4.79
C SER A 147 -7.59 0.63 -3.78
N TRP A 148 -8.50 -0.33 -3.67
CA TRP A 148 -8.36 -1.46 -2.76
C TRP A 148 -9.06 -2.70 -3.28
N ALA A 149 -8.51 -3.85 -2.91
CA ALA A 149 -9.06 -5.15 -3.24
C ALA A 149 -9.82 -5.73 -2.05
N PHE A 150 -10.95 -6.39 -2.32
CA PHE A 150 -11.77 -7.07 -1.32
C PHE A 150 -12.50 -8.25 -1.95
N ILE A 151 -13.14 -9.07 -1.12
CA ILE A 151 -13.84 -10.29 -1.56
C ILE A 151 -15.35 -10.03 -1.52
N ALA A 152 -16.05 -10.48 -2.56
CA ALA A 152 -17.51 -10.50 -2.64
C ALA A 152 -17.97 -11.69 -3.49
N ASP A 153 -19.20 -12.16 -3.29
CA ASP A 153 -19.75 -13.30 -4.04
C ASP A 153 -20.26 -12.87 -5.42
N ASN A 154 -20.68 -11.62 -5.57
CA ASN A 154 -21.21 -11.09 -6.83
C ASN A 154 -21.03 -9.56 -6.93
N SER A 155 -21.29 -8.99 -8.12
CA SER A 155 -21.08 -7.56 -8.37
C SER A 155 -21.97 -6.66 -7.51
N THR A 156 -23.20 -7.07 -7.22
CA THR A 156 -24.13 -6.28 -6.42
C THR A 156 -23.65 -6.16 -4.98
N GLU A 157 -23.19 -7.28 -4.40
CA GLU A 157 -22.57 -7.27 -3.07
C GLU A 157 -21.26 -6.48 -3.09
N ALA A 158 -20.47 -6.57 -4.17
CA ALA A 158 -19.24 -5.82 -4.29
C ALA A 158 -19.48 -4.30 -4.27
N ASP A 159 -20.50 -3.84 -5.01
CA ASP A 159 -20.94 -2.45 -5.01
C ASP A 159 -21.44 -2.03 -3.61
N GLU A 160 -22.17 -2.90 -2.92
CA GLU A 160 -22.68 -2.63 -1.57
C GLU A 160 -21.55 -2.48 -0.54
N ILE A 161 -20.56 -3.39 -0.55
CA ILE A 161 -19.40 -3.33 0.34
C ILE A 161 -18.59 -2.06 0.08
N ALA A 162 -18.29 -1.74 -1.19
CA ALA A 162 -17.51 -0.56 -1.54
C ALA A 162 -18.22 0.73 -1.12
N ASN A 163 -19.51 0.85 -1.40
CA ASN A 163 -20.30 2.02 -1.03
C ASN A 163 -20.46 2.16 0.48
N THR A 164 -20.76 1.07 1.18
CA THR A 164 -20.87 1.07 2.65
C THR A 164 -19.55 1.48 3.29
N THR A 165 -18.41 1.00 2.81
CA THR A 165 -17.07 1.39 3.32
C THR A 165 -16.84 2.90 3.22
N VAL A 166 -17.22 3.52 2.10
CA VAL A 166 -17.09 4.97 1.93
C VAL A 166 -18.10 5.73 2.77
N ILE A 167 -19.36 5.31 2.80
CA ILE A 167 -20.43 5.95 3.57
C ILE A 167 -20.13 5.90 5.08
N ASP A 168 -19.69 4.76 5.60
CA ASP A 168 -19.34 4.57 7.01
C ASP A 168 -18.10 5.40 7.40
N SER A 169 -17.26 5.76 6.42
CA SER A 169 -16.12 6.65 6.63
C SER A 169 -16.50 8.14 6.63
N ILE A 170 -17.73 8.51 6.28
CA ILE A 170 -18.20 9.90 6.35
C ILE A 170 -18.49 10.24 7.81
N LEU A 171 -17.58 11.00 8.43
CA LEU A 171 -17.71 11.41 9.81
C LEU A 171 -17.75 12.94 9.91
N PRO A 172 -18.90 13.53 10.29
CA PRO A 172 -18.99 14.96 10.53
C PRO A 172 -18.14 15.33 11.74
N ARG A 173 -17.12 16.16 11.52
CA ARG A 173 -16.19 16.60 12.56
C ARG A 173 -16.01 18.11 12.52
N THR A 174 -15.98 18.72 13.70
CA THR A 174 -15.58 20.10 13.89
C THR A 174 -14.17 20.10 14.45
N TRP A 175 -13.26 20.79 13.76
CA TRP A 175 -11.86 20.86 14.13
C TRP A 175 -11.57 22.18 14.82
N THR A 176 -10.69 22.15 15.81
CA THR A 176 -10.21 23.35 16.49
C THR A 176 -8.71 23.27 16.67
N ILE A 177 -8.02 24.29 16.15
CA ILE A 177 -6.58 24.48 16.24
C ILE A 177 -6.33 25.67 17.17
N LYS A 178 -5.42 25.48 18.12
CA LYS A 178 -4.97 26.55 19.03
C LYS A 178 -3.50 26.37 19.39
N MET A 179 -2.90 27.47 19.84
CA MET A 179 -1.52 27.52 20.30
C MET A 179 -1.48 27.74 21.81
N LEU A 180 -0.67 26.96 22.50
CA LEU A 180 -0.49 27.00 23.94
C LEU A 180 0.95 27.36 24.29
N ASP A 181 1.17 28.15 25.33
CA ASP A 181 2.51 28.37 25.88
C ASP A 181 2.95 27.22 26.80
N GLU A 182 4.15 27.33 27.37
CA GLU A 182 4.71 26.36 28.33
C GLU A 182 3.82 26.18 29.58
N ASP A 183 3.00 27.18 29.93
CA ASP A 183 2.07 27.18 31.06
C ASP A 183 0.65 26.69 30.66
N ASN A 184 0.47 26.15 29.44
CA ASN A 184 -0.80 25.76 28.84
C ASN A 184 -1.82 26.91 28.70
N GLN A 185 -1.36 28.16 28.64
CA GLN A 185 -2.20 29.31 28.35
C GLN A 185 -2.27 29.56 26.85
N GLN A 186 -3.43 30.02 26.40
CA GLN A 186 -3.63 30.30 24.99
C GLN A 186 -2.84 31.52 24.55
N VAL A 187 -2.07 31.36 23.47
CA VAL A 187 -1.30 32.43 22.86
C VAL A 187 -2.15 33.12 21.80
N ASN A 188 -2.05 34.44 21.68
CA ASN A 188 -2.69 35.17 20.60
C ASN A 188 -1.98 34.86 19.27
N THR A 189 -2.69 34.22 18.35
CA THR A 189 -2.19 33.80 17.02
C THR A 189 -2.57 34.75 15.89
N SER A 190 -3.07 35.96 16.19
CA SER A 190 -3.53 36.91 15.16
C SER A 190 -2.46 37.12 14.07
N GLY A 191 -2.81 36.80 12.82
CA GLY A 191 -1.89 36.91 11.67
C GLY A 191 -1.02 35.67 11.38
N MET A 192 -1.32 34.54 12.02
CA MET A 192 -0.81 33.22 11.63
C MET A 192 -1.57 32.71 10.41
N GLY A 193 -0.84 32.13 9.45
CA GLY A 193 -1.44 31.51 8.27
C GLY A 193 -1.76 30.05 8.58
N VAL A 194 -3.02 29.62 8.41
CA VAL A 194 -3.40 28.21 8.54
C VAL A 194 -4.04 27.76 7.24
N SER A 195 -3.47 26.73 6.62
CA SER A 195 -4.08 26.06 5.48
C SER A 195 -4.24 24.58 5.76
N VAL A 196 -5.39 24.04 5.37
CA VAL A 196 -5.74 22.64 5.60
C VAL A 196 -6.03 22.02 4.24
N SER A 197 -5.36 20.91 3.95
CA SER A 197 -5.73 20.01 2.85
C SER A 197 -6.20 18.66 3.38
N ILE A 198 -7.19 18.11 2.71
CA ILE A 198 -7.78 16.79 2.98
C ILE A 198 -7.82 16.01 1.69
N VAL A 199 -7.92 14.68 1.80
CA VAL A 199 -8.14 13.82 0.64
C VAL A 199 -9.46 13.09 0.75
N GLU A 200 -10.35 13.40 -0.18
CA GLU A 200 -11.72 12.89 -0.24
C GLU A 200 -11.85 11.71 -1.22
N HIS A 201 -12.73 10.78 -0.85
CA HIS A 201 -13.01 9.58 -1.63
C HIS A 201 -14.45 9.54 -2.09
N GLU A 202 -14.63 9.41 -3.40
CA GLU A 202 -15.90 9.06 -4.05
C GLU A 202 -15.68 7.84 -4.94
N ILE A 203 -16.49 6.80 -4.76
CA ILE A 203 -16.41 5.60 -5.61
C ILE A 203 -16.88 5.92 -7.02
N TYR A 204 -16.08 5.56 -8.00
CA TYR A 204 -16.46 5.68 -9.41
C TYR A 204 -16.39 4.36 -10.18
N GLU A 205 -15.66 3.35 -9.67
CA GLU A 205 -15.55 2.05 -10.32
C GLU A 205 -15.43 0.94 -9.28
N VAL A 206 -16.24 -0.10 -9.44
CA VAL A 206 -16.07 -1.40 -8.79
C VAL A 206 -16.07 -2.44 -9.90
N SER A 207 -15.00 -3.22 -10.00
CA SER A 207 -14.87 -4.22 -11.05
C SER A 207 -14.23 -5.50 -10.53
N PRO A 208 -14.61 -6.68 -11.05
CA PRO A 208 -13.95 -7.93 -10.69
C PRO A 208 -12.48 -7.85 -11.08
N TYR A 209 -11.61 -8.28 -10.16
CA TYR A 209 -10.18 -8.34 -10.41
C TYR A 209 -9.89 -9.46 -11.41
N ARG A 210 -9.60 -9.07 -12.66
CA ARG A 210 -9.26 -10.01 -13.71
C ARG A 210 -7.76 -10.05 -13.92
N ILE A 211 -7.22 -11.24 -13.76
CA ILE A 211 -5.84 -11.53 -14.11
C ILE A 211 -5.77 -11.73 -15.64
N ASP A 212 -4.84 -11.06 -16.32
CA ASP A 212 -4.65 -11.27 -17.76
C ASP A 212 -4.09 -12.68 -18.02
N PRO A 213 -4.87 -13.58 -18.65
CA PRO A 213 -4.50 -14.98 -18.80
C PRO A 213 -3.27 -15.14 -19.71
N VAL A 214 -3.00 -14.19 -20.61
CA VAL A 214 -1.86 -14.27 -21.53
C VAL A 214 -0.56 -14.04 -20.78
N THR A 215 -0.50 -12.99 -19.95
CA THR A 215 0.70 -12.70 -19.16
C THR A 215 0.96 -13.77 -18.11
N GLU A 216 -0.05 -14.26 -17.41
CA GLU A 216 0.12 -15.40 -16.49
C GLU A 216 0.58 -16.67 -17.20
N MET A 217 0.06 -16.95 -18.40
CA MET A 217 0.51 -18.10 -19.18
C MET A 217 1.99 -17.97 -19.56
N ILE A 218 2.46 -16.76 -19.90
CA ILE A 218 3.88 -16.51 -20.21
C ILE A 218 4.76 -16.73 -18.97
N TRP A 219 4.34 -16.22 -17.80
CA TRP A 219 5.07 -16.44 -16.54
C TRP A 219 5.10 -17.91 -16.14
N GLY A 220 3.96 -18.60 -16.20
CA GLY A 220 3.85 -20.03 -15.95
C GLY A 220 4.68 -20.88 -16.93
N MET A 221 4.67 -20.54 -18.22
CA MET A 221 5.49 -21.21 -19.24
C MET A 221 6.98 -20.98 -19.01
N THR A 222 7.38 -19.76 -18.64
CA THR A 222 8.77 -19.41 -18.34
C THR A 222 9.27 -20.19 -17.13
N ALA A 223 8.48 -20.27 -16.05
CA ALA A 223 8.81 -21.06 -14.87
C ALA A 223 8.95 -22.57 -15.21
N LEU A 224 8.03 -23.11 -16.03
CA LEU A 224 8.07 -24.50 -16.45
C LEU A 224 9.30 -24.81 -17.31
N ILE A 225 9.59 -23.99 -18.32
CA ILE A 225 10.79 -24.13 -19.16
C ILE A 225 12.05 -24.00 -18.31
N GLY A 226 12.07 -23.08 -17.34
CA GLY A 226 13.17 -22.94 -16.39
C GLY A 226 13.42 -24.21 -15.59
N CYS A 227 12.37 -24.78 -14.99
CA CYS A 227 12.47 -26.00 -14.19
C CYS A 227 12.90 -27.20 -15.03
N PHE A 228 12.25 -27.43 -16.19
CA PHE A 228 12.64 -28.51 -17.11
C PHE A 228 14.04 -28.30 -17.71
N GLY A 229 14.39 -27.05 -18.00
CA GLY A 229 15.71 -26.66 -18.49
C GLY A 229 16.80 -27.04 -17.49
N ILE A 230 16.62 -26.72 -16.21
CA ILE A 230 17.55 -27.09 -15.14
C ILE A 230 17.67 -28.63 -15.04
N VAL A 231 16.53 -29.34 -15.03
CA VAL A 231 16.51 -30.81 -14.91
C VAL A 231 17.14 -31.51 -16.12
N LEU A 232 17.09 -30.95 -17.33
CA LEU A 232 17.66 -31.58 -18.53
C LEU A 232 19.08 -31.13 -18.85
N ILE A 233 19.38 -29.83 -18.74
CA ILE A 233 20.67 -29.26 -19.15
C ILE A 233 21.79 -29.71 -18.19
N LEU A 234 21.53 -29.74 -16.88
CA LEU A 234 22.56 -30.13 -15.91
C LEU A 234 23.01 -31.60 -16.08
N PRO A 235 22.12 -32.61 -16.17
CA PRO A 235 22.55 -33.98 -16.40
C PRO A 235 23.13 -34.22 -17.79
N LEU A 236 22.60 -33.55 -18.82
CA LEU A 236 23.11 -33.71 -20.20
C LEU A 236 24.52 -33.14 -20.34
N SER A 237 24.78 -31.96 -19.76
CA SER A 237 26.12 -31.37 -19.77
C SER A 237 27.14 -32.27 -19.06
N LEU A 238 26.79 -32.82 -17.89
CA LEU A 238 27.61 -33.80 -17.19
C LEU A 238 27.86 -35.07 -18.03
N TYR A 239 26.81 -35.60 -18.67
CA TYR A 239 26.92 -36.77 -19.55
C TYR A 239 27.84 -36.53 -20.74
N LEU A 240 27.73 -35.38 -21.41
CA LEU A 240 28.56 -35.04 -22.56
C LEU A 240 30.03 -34.87 -22.16
N VAL A 241 30.31 -34.23 -21.01
CA VAL A 241 31.67 -34.13 -20.47
C VAL A 241 32.25 -35.52 -20.16
N ALA A 242 31.46 -36.39 -19.53
CA ALA A 242 31.89 -37.76 -19.23
C ALA A 242 32.16 -38.57 -20.52
N ALA A 243 31.29 -38.46 -21.52
CA ALA A 243 31.43 -39.15 -22.81
C ALA A 243 32.61 -38.63 -23.65
N ALA A 244 32.89 -37.33 -23.62
CA ALA A 244 34.06 -36.76 -24.28
C ALA A 244 35.36 -37.23 -23.61
N LYS A 245 35.39 -37.30 -22.27
CA LYS A 245 36.53 -37.81 -21.50
C LYS A 245 36.80 -39.29 -21.80
N SER A 246 35.76 -40.12 -21.90
CA SER A 246 35.91 -41.54 -22.22
C SER A 246 36.42 -41.76 -23.65
N LYS A 247 35.94 -40.97 -24.63
CA LYS A 247 36.46 -41.03 -26.02
C LYS A 247 37.94 -40.65 -26.11
N LYS A 248 38.36 -39.55 -25.46
CA LYS A 248 39.78 -39.17 -25.42
C LYS A 248 40.65 -40.22 -24.75
N ALA A 249 40.17 -40.84 -23.68
CA ALA A 249 40.88 -41.93 -23.02
C ALA A 249 41.01 -43.17 -23.93
N ALA A 250 39.99 -43.49 -24.72
CA ALA A 250 40.04 -44.58 -25.69
C ALA A 250 41.05 -44.31 -26.82
N GLU A 251 41.10 -43.10 -27.36
CA GLU A 251 42.08 -42.72 -28.41
C GLU A 251 43.53 -42.80 -27.92
N ILE A 252 43.81 -42.33 -26.70
CA ILE A 252 45.16 -42.39 -26.11
C ILE A 252 45.62 -43.84 -25.91
N ASN A 253 44.72 -44.73 -25.46
CA ASN A 253 45.04 -46.15 -25.29
C ASN A 253 45.33 -46.83 -26.63
N THR A 254 44.59 -46.50 -27.70
CA THR A 254 44.87 -47.06 -29.03
C THR A 254 46.20 -46.58 -29.64
N ILE A 255 46.67 -45.38 -29.29
CA ILE A 255 47.98 -44.88 -29.73
C ILE A 255 49.11 -45.61 -28.99
N ASN A 256 48.96 -45.83 -27.67
CA ASN A 256 49.94 -46.57 -26.87
C ASN A 256 50.03 -48.07 -27.19
N GLU A 257 49.00 -48.67 -27.81
CA GLU A 257 49.06 -50.05 -28.31
C GLU A 257 49.67 -50.17 -29.71
N SER A 258 49.95 -49.05 -30.38
CA SER A 258 50.50 -48.99 -31.75
C SER A 258 51.98 -48.59 -31.83
N GLU A 259 52.62 -48.39 -30.68
CA GLU A 259 54.07 -48.16 -30.49
C GLU A 259 54.71 -49.42 -29.87
#